data_AF-A0A349JCC1-F1
#
_entry.id   AF-A0A349JCC1-F1
#
_cell.length_a   1.000
_cell.length_b   1.000
_cell.length_c   1.000
_cell.angle_alpha   90.00
_cell.angle_beta   90.00
_cell.angle_gamma   90.00
#
_symmetry.space_group_name_H-M   'P 1'
#
loop_
_entity.id
_entity.type
_entity.pdbx_description
1 polymer ?
#
loop_
_entity_poly.entity_id
_entity_poly.type
_entity_poly.pdbx_seq_one_letter_code
_entity_poly.pdbx_strand_id
1 'polypeptide(L)'
;MPPTVPRLGHALIDGQHQRIQLAAKRFLAAARRGRGRPELTALIRASTRNFASEERLMRASRYPLRAGHISLHQGILADMHRLRSNLRQRAVPHRALVAQAVDWLAHHADEADRRLVGHLAMYRPARRRLATRRN
;
A
#
# COMPACT_ATOMS: atom_id res chain seq x y z
N MET A 1 -14.08 11.72 9.51
CA MET A 1 -12.71 11.42 9.96
C MET A 1 -11.89 10.99 8.75
N PRO A 2 -10.56 11.22 8.67
CA PRO A 2 -9.78 10.65 7.58
C PRO A 2 -9.91 9.12 7.62
N PRO A 3 -10.02 8.45 6.46
CA PRO A 3 -10.08 6.99 6.40
C PRO A 3 -8.94 6.37 7.21
N THR A 4 -9.29 5.41 8.05
CA THR A 4 -8.33 4.65 8.85
C THR A 4 -8.10 3.31 8.18
N VAL A 5 -6.85 3.01 7.85
CA VAL A 5 -6.49 1.69 7.33
C VAL A 5 -6.58 0.70 8.49
N PRO A 6 -7.38 -0.38 8.38
CA PRO A 6 -7.53 -1.35 9.46
C PRO A 6 -6.24 -2.11 9.71
N ARG A 7 -6.03 -2.59 10.93
CA ARG A 7 -5.01 -3.61 11.20
C ARG A 7 -5.53 -4.96 10.73
N LEU A 8 -4.69 -5.71 10.02
CA LEU A 8 -5.05 -6.97 9.40
C LEU A 8 -4.46 -8.18 10.15
N GLY A 9 -3.53 -7.95 11.08
CA GLY A 9 -2.93 -9.01 11.90
C GLY A 9 -1.63 -9.58 11.33
N HIS A 10 -1.06 -8.95 10.30
CA HIS A 10 0.25 -9.30 9.78
C HIS A 10 1.24 -8.16 10.06
N ALA A 11 2.17 -8.36 11.00
CA ALA A 11 3.00 -7.29 11.58
C ALA A 11 3.72 -6.41 10.55
N LEU A 12 4.27 -7.01 9.48
CA LEU A 12 4.92 -6.26 8.41
C LEU A 12 3.94 -5.36 7.64
N ILE A 13 2.76 -5.89 7.30
CA ILE A 13 1.75 -5.19 6.50
C ILE A 13 1.13 -4.08 7.35
N ASP A 14 0.71 -4.39 8.58
CA ASP A 14 0.18 -3.39 9.53
C ASP A 14 1.16 -2.22 9.73
N GLY A 15 2.45 -2.50 9.90
CA GLY A 15 3.47 -1.46 10.09
C GLY A 15 3.69 -0.61 8.83
N GLN A 16 3.56 -1.20 7.64
CA GLN A 16 3.66 -0.46 6.38
C GLN A 16 2.40 0.37 6.12
N HIS A 17 1.21 -0.16 6.38
CA HIS A 17 -0.06 0.56 6.35
C HIS A 17 -0.05 1.79 7.26
N GLN A 18 0.47 1.66 8.49
CA GLN A 18 0.61 2.80 9.40
C GLN A 18 1.51 3.91 8.82
N ARG A 19 2.64 3.53 8.19
CA ARG A 19 3.54 4.50 7.54
C ARG A 19 2.87 5.20 6.37
N ILE A 20 2.09 4.47 5.57
CA ILE A 20 1.33 5.06 4.47
C ILE A 20 0.26 6.01 5.00
N GLN A 21 -0.47 5.62 6.05
CA GLN A 21 -1.49 6.46 6.65
C GLN A 21 -0.89 7.77 7.20
N LEU A 22 0.30 7.71 7.82
CA LEU A 22 1.01 8.91 8.26
C LEU A 22 1.41 9.81 7.08
N ALA A 23 1.92 9.23 5.99
CA ALA A 23 2.26 9.97 4.78
C ALA A 23 1.01 10.61 4.14
N ALA A 24 -0.12 9.91 4.12
CA ALA A 24 -1.40 10.42 3.63
C ALA A 24 -1.91 11.60 4.47
N LYS A 25 -1.80 11.52 5.80
CA LYS A 25 -2.13 12.64 6.71
C LYS A 25 -1.26 13.87 6.45
N ARG A 26 0.06 13.68 6.25
CA ARG A 26 0.98 14.78 5.90
C ARG A 26 0.64 15.39 4.54
N PHE A 27 0.32 14.56 3.56
CA PHE A 27 -0.13 15.03 2.25
C PHE A 27 -1.40 15.87 2.35
N LEU A 28 -2.44 15.38 3.03
CA LEU A 28 -3.69 16.13 3.29
C LEU A 28 -3.42 17.51 3.91
N ALA A 29 -2.55 17.58 4.93
CA ALA A 29 -2.20 18.82 5.60
C ALA A 29 -1.43 19.80 4.68
N ALA A 30 -0.45 19.30 3.92
CA ALA A 30 0.38 20.12 3.03
C ALA A 30 -0.36 20.56 1.76
N ALA A 31 -1.26 19.71 1.25
CA ALA A 31 -2.13 19.97 0.11
C ALA A 31 -2.98 21.23 0.32
N ARG A 32 -3.58 21.40 1.50
CA ARG A 32 -4.37 22.60 1.88
C ARG A 32 -3.60 23.92 1.82
N ARG A 33 -2.26 23.86 1.85
CA ARG A 33 -1.36 25.02 1.85
C ARG A 33 -0.61 25.19 0.52
N GLY A 34 -1.01 24.47 -0.54
CA GLY A 34 -0.34 24.49 -1.85
C GLY A 34 1.05 23.83 -1.86
N ARG A 35 1.39 23.05 -0.82
CA ARG A 35 2.70 22.38 -0.64
C ARG A 35 2.59 20.84 -0.72
N GLY A 36 1.56 20.32 -1.38
CA GLY A 36 1.24 18.89 -1.38
C GLY A 36 2.20 18.00 -2.19
N ARG A 37 2.92 18.54 -3.19
CA ARG A 37 3.70 17.73 -4.14
C ARG A 37 4.85 16.92 -3.52
N PRO A 38 5.68 17.47 -2.59
CA PRO A 38 6.70 16.68 -1.88
C PRO A 38 6.09 15.57 -1.01
N GLU A 39 5.00 15.87 -0.31
CA GLU A 39 4.34 14.90 0.57
C GLU A 39 3.64 13.79 -0.24
N LEU A 40 3.05 14.11 -1.40
CA LEU A 40 2.53 13.09 -2.33
C LEU A 40 3.65 12.22 -2.89
N THR A 41 4.84 12.78 -3.13
CA THR A 41 6.02 12.00 -3.54
C THR A 41 6.45 11.04 -2.43
N ALA A 42 6.42 11.48 -1.17
CA ALA A 42 6.69 10.62 -0.03
C ALA A 42 5.64 9.51 0.12
N LEU A 43 4.36 9.81 -0.12
CA LEU A 43 3.26 8.86 -0.13
C LEU A 43 3.44 7.78 -1.22
N ILE A 44 3.68 8.18 -2.47
CA ILE A 44 3.95 7.25 -3.59
C ILE A 44 5.09 6.29 -3.23
N ARG A 45 6.18 6.82 -2.68
CA ARG A 45 7.33 6.02 -2.28
C ARG A 45 7.01 5.05 -1.13
N ALA A 46 6.17 5.45 -0.18
CA ALA A 46 5.70 4.56 0.89
C ALA A 46 4.85 3.42 0.31
N SER A 47 3.86 3.74 -0.54
CA SER A 47 2.99 2.75 -1.19
C SER A 47 3.78 1.78 -2.08
N THR A 48 4.71 2.29 -2.90
CA THR A 48 5.55 1.45 -3.77
C THR A 48 6.33 0.40 -2.98
N ARG A 49 6.87 0.76 -1.81
CA ARG A 49 7.61 -0.19 -0.95
C ARG A 49 6.70 -1.21 -0.27
N ASN A 50 5.50 -0.81 0.11
CA ASN A 50 4.46 -1.70 0.65
C ASN A 50 4.07 -2.75 -0.40
N PHE A 51 3.64 -2.28 -1.58
CA PHE A 51 3.24 -3.13 -2.70
C PHE A 51 4.35 -4.10 -3.11
N ALA A 52 5.61 -3.64 -3.20
CA ALA A 52 6.73 -4.54 -3.48
C ALA A 52 6.94 -5.61 -2.40
N SER A 53 6.61 -5.31 -1.13
CA SER A 53 6.68 -6.28 -0.02
C SER A 53 5.56 -7.30 -0.09
N GLU A 54 4.33 -6.85 -0.29
CA GLU A 54 3.17 -7.73 -0.48
C GLU A 54 3.35 -8.63 -1.71
N GLU A 55 3.87 -8.10 -2.81
CA GLU A 55 4.16 -8.89 -4.01
C GLU A 55 5.22 -9.97 -3.78
N ARG A 56 6.24 -9.69 -2.95
CA ARG A 56 7.19 -10.72 -2.52
C ARG A 56 6.49 -11.79 -1.68
N LEU A 57 5.63 -11.40 -0.74
CA LEU A 57 4.84 -12.32 0.07
C LEU A 57 3.91 -13.18 -0.80
N MET A 58 3.20 -12.57 -1.75
CA MET A 58 2.33 -13.26 -2.70
C MET A 58 3.08 -14.29 -3.55
N ARG A 59 4.29 -13.94 -4.03
CA ARG A 59 5.14 -14.89 -4.76
C ARG A 59 5.60 -16.05 -3.87
N ALA A 60 6.11 -15.74 -2.68
CA ALA A 60 6.64 -16.74 -1.75
C ALA A 60 5.56 -17.71 -1.26
N SER A 61 4.35 -17.21 -1.00
CA SER A 61 3.22 -18.02 -0.52
C SER A 61 2.36 -18.63 -1.62
N ARG A 62 2.73 -18.43 -2.91
CA ARG A 62 1.96 -18.86 -4.07
C ARG A 62 0.49 -18.38 -4.02
N TYR A 63 0.29 -17.13 -3.63
CA TYR A 63 -1.03 -16.53 -3.51
C TYR A 63 -1.80 -16.58 -4.85
N PRO A 64 -3.01 -17.18 -4.90
CA PRO A 64 -3.71 -17.43 -6.16
C PRO A 64 -4.19 -16.16 -6.86
N LEU A 65 -4.56 -15.11 -6.10
CA LEU A 65 -5.09 -13.87 -6.66
C LEU A 65 -4.01 -12.81 -6.95
N ARG A 66 -2.74 -13.23 -7.02
CA ARG A 66 -1.58 -12.32 -7.18
C ARG A 66 -1.71 -11.37 -8.37
N ALA A 67 -2.16 -11.88 -9.52
CA ALA A 67 -2.23 -11.07 -10.74
C ALA A 67 -3.23 -9.90 -10.57
N GLY A 68 -4.42 -10.18 -10.05
CA GLY A 68 -5.43 -9.14 -9.78
C GLY A 68 -4.95 -8.13 -8.74
N HIS A 69 -4.29 -8.59 -7.67
CA HIS A 69 -3.74 -7.70 -6.63
C HIS A 69 -2.67 -6.75 -7.20
N ILE A 70 -1.76 -7.25 -8.05
CA ILE A 70 -0.74 -6.41 -8.72
C ILE A 70 -1.40 -5.37 -9.63
N SER A 71 -2.45 -5.74 -10.38
CA SER A 71 -3.16 -4.77 -11.22
C SER A 71 -3.79 -3.65 -10.40
N LEU A 72 -4.31 -3.93 -9.19
CA LEU A 72 -4.80 -2.91 -8.26
C LEU A 72 -3.67 -1.96 -7.83
N HIS A 73 -2.49 -2.48 -7.48
CA HIS A 73 -1.32 -1.65 -7.14
C HIS A 73 -0.94 -0.70 -8.27
N GLN A 74 -0.90 -1.21 -9.49
CA GLN A 74 -0.57 -0.42 -10.69
C GLN A 74 -1.56 0.72 -10.91
N GLY A 75 -2.86 0.44 -10.78
CA GLY A 75 -3.91 1.46 -10.86
C GLY A 75 -3.76 2.56 -9.81
N ILE A 76 -3.57 2.17 -8.54
CA ILE A 76 -3.36 3.12 -7.44
C ILE A 76 -2.14 4.02 -7.69
N LEU A 77 -1.00 3.43 -8.08
CA LEU A 77 0.21 4.19 -8.37
C LEU A 77 0.02 5.13 -9.56
N ALA A 78 -0.63 4.67 -10.63
CA ALA A 78 -0.94 5.49 -11.79
C ALA A 78 -1.77 6.73 -11.42
N ASP A 79 -2.81 6.55 -10.60
CA ASP A 79 -3.65 7.64 -10.12
C ASP A 79 -2.87 8.63 -9.23
N MET A 80 -2.03 8.14 -8.32
CA MET A 80 -1.16 9.00 -7.51
C MET A 80 -0.15 9.77 -8.38
N HIS A 81 0.41 9.16 -9.43
CA HIS A 81 1.31 9.82 -10.36
C HIS A 81 0.60 10.87 -11.22
N ARG A 82 -0.63 10.59 -11.66
CA ARG A 82 -1.48 11.55 -12.37
C ARG A 82 -1.80 12.75 -11.47
N LEU A 83 -2.20 12.49 -10.22
CA LEU A 83 -2.43 13.53 -9.21
C LEU A 83 -1.17 14.38 -8.99
N ARG A 84 0.00 13.75 -8.85
CA ARG A 84 1.27 14.46 -8.66
C ARG A 84 1.63 15.36 -9.84
N SER A 85 1.31 14.93 -11.06
CA SER A 85 1.56 15.72 -12.28
C SER A 85 0.63 16.93 -12.37
N ASN A 86 -0.61 16.79 -11.89
CA ASN A 86 -1.60 17.86 -11.83
C ASN A 86 -1.32 18.89 -10.71
N LEU A 87 -0.54 18.53 -9.70
CA LEU A 87 -0.09 19.45 -8.66
C LEU A 87 0.98 20.41 -9.19
N ARG A 88 0.56 21.58 -9.70
CA ARG A 88 1.46 22.72 -9.90
C ARG A 88 1.86 23.34 -8.56
N GLN A 89 3.09 23.85 -8.46
CA GLN A 89 3.49 24.66 -7.31
C GLN A 89 2.54 25.86 -7.22
N ARG A 90 1.93 26.09 -6.05
CA ARG A 90 0.91 27.14 -5.76
C ARG A 90 -0.54 26.83 -6.15
N ALA A 91 -0.84 25.72 -6.85
CA ALA A 91 -2.23 25.31 -7.04
C ALA A 91 -2.76 24.60 -5.80
N VAL A 92 -3.91 25.05 -5.27
CA VAL A 92 -4.63 24.31 -4.23
C VAL A 92 -5.25 23.08 -4.91
N PRO A 93 -4.88 21.84 -4.53
CA PRO A 93 -5.51 20.66 -5.10
C PRO A 93 -7.00 20.64 -4.81
N HIS A 94 -7.77 20.17 -5.78
CA HIS A 94 -9.20 19.95 -5.60
C HIS A 94 -9.41 18.94 -4.46
N ARG A 95 -10.19 19.32 -3.44
CA ARG A 95 -10.43 18.50 -2.24
C ARG A 95 -10.83 17.05 -2.56
N ALA A 96 -11.59 16.85 -3.64
CA ALA A 96 -12.05 15.54 -4.07
C ALA A 96 -10.91 14.64 -4.54
N LEU A 97 -9.89 15.19 -5.21
CA LEU A 97 -8.72 14.42 -5.65
C LEU A 97 -7.89 13.91 -4.47
N VAL A 98 -7.80 14.71 -3.42
CA VAL A 98 -7.08 14.33 -2.20
C VAL A 98 -7.85 13.28 -1.41
N ALA A 99 -9.18 13.41 -1.31
CA ALA A 99 -10.04 12.41 -0.69
C ALA A 99 -9.95 11.06 -1.43
N GLN A 100 -10.05 11.10 -2.76
CA GLN A 100 -9.91 9.91 -3.61
C GLN A 100 -8.57 9.20 -3.35
N ALA A 101 -7.43 9.88 -3.35
CA ALA A 101 -6.14 9.23 -3.09
C ALA A 101 -6.04 8.52 -1.72
N VAL A 102 -6.82 8.95 -0.72
CA VAL A 102 -6.82 8.38 0.63
C VAL A 102 -7.87 7.28 0.79
N ASP A 103 -9.03 7.42 0.15
CA ASP A 103 -10.11 6.42 0.18
C ASP A 103 -9.67 5.10 -0.45
N TRP A 104 -8.89 5.16 -1.53
CA TRP A 104 -8.37 3.97 -2.20
C TRP A 104 -7.51 3.11 -1.27
N LEU A 105 -6.76 3.75 -0.36
CA LEU A 105 -5.88 3.07 0.59
C LEU A 105 -6.65 2.26 1.63
N ALA A 106 -7.76 2.80 2.14
CA ALA A 106 -8.60 2.10 3.09
C ALA A 106 -9.35 0.94 2.41
N HIS A 107 -9.93 1.18 1.24
CA HIS A 107 -10.66 0.17 0.49
C HIS A 107 -9.76 -0.99 0.02
N HIS A 108 -8.58 -0.67 -0.52
CA HIS A 108 -7.59 -1.68 -0.90
C HIS A 108 -7.18 -2.58 0.27
N ALA A 109 -6.92 -1.97 1.44
CA ALA A 109 -6.53 -2.73 2.62
C ALA A 109 -7.65 -3.63 3.16
N ASP A 110 -8.89 -3.12 3.17
CA ASP A 110 -10.03 -3.86 3.71
C ASP A 110 -10.44 -5.06 2.84
N GLU A 111 -10.19 -4.97 1.54
CA GLU A 111 -10.55 -6.02 0.58
C GLU A 111 -9.36 -6.90 0.16
N ALA A 112 -8.38 -6.33 -0.54
CA ALA A 112 -7.31 -7.09 -1.17
C ALA A 112 -6.28 -7.57 -0.13
N ASP A 113 -5.79 -6.66 0.71
CA ASP A 113 -4.75 -7.00 1.69
C ASP A 113 -5.29 -7.94 2.77
N ARG A 114 -6.56 -7.79 3.18
CA ARG A 114 -7.20 -8.73 4.11
C ARG A 114 -7.21 -10.16 3.56
N ARG A 115 -7.51 -10.34 2.26
CA ARG A 115 -7.48 -11.67 1.61
C ARG A 115 -6.05 -12.22 1.56
N LEU A 116 -5.07 -11.37 1.29
CA LEU A 116 -3.66 -11.77 1.33
C LEU A 116 -3.24 -12.22 2.73
N VAL A 117 -3.56 -11.44 3.78
CA VAL A 117 -3.24 -11.79 5.16
C VAL A 117 -3.92 -13.10 5.58
N GLY A 118 -5.19 -13.29 5.21
CA GLY A 118 -5.89 -14.57 5.45
C GLY A 118 -5.16 -15.75 4.81
N HIS A 119 -4.70 -15.62 3.56
CA HIS A 119 -3.89 -16.64 2.89
C HIS A 119 -2.56 -16.88 3.61
N LEU A 120 -1.86 -15.83 4.01
CA LEU A 120 -0.57 -15.93 4.71
C LEU A 120 -0.70 -16.65 6.06
N ALA A 121 -1.81 -16.45 6.77
CA ALA A 121 -2.07 -17.12 8.04
C ALA A 121 -2.27 -18.65 7.86
N MET A 122 -2.84 -19.06 6.73
CA MET A 122 -3.05 -20.48 6.40
C MET A 122 -1.83 -21.12 5.72
N TYR A 123 -0.98 -20.31 5.08
CA TYR A 123 0.16 -20.80 4.32
C TYR A 123 1.23 -21.41 5.24
N ARG A 124 1.43 -22.72 5.10
CA ARG A 124 2.55 -23.44 5.71
C ARG A 124 3.63 -23.68 4.67
N PRO A 125 4.81 -23.03 4.74
CA PRO A 125 5.90 -23.37 3.84
C PRO A 125 6.28 -24.84 4.05
N ALA A 126 6.57 -25.55 2.95
CA ALA A 126 7.07 -26.91 3.04
C ALA A 126 8.32 -26.91 3.93
N ARG A 127 8.29 -27.69 5.02
CA ARG A 127 9.46 -27.89 5.87
C ARG A 127 10.58 -28.44 4.99
N ARG A 128 11.60 -27.61 4.73
CA ARG A 128 12.79 -28.02 4.02
C ARG A 128 13.46 -29.08 4.88
N ARG A 129 13.34 -30.36 4.51
CA ARG A 129 14.06 -31.45 5.18
C ARG A 129 15.55 -31.15 5.01
N LEU A 130 16.21 -30.74 6.09
CA LEU A 130 17.66 -30.73 6.15
C LEU A 130 18.09 -32.19 6.08
N ALA A 131 18.57 -32.62 4.91
CA ALA A 131 19.25 -33.90 4.78
C ALA A 131 20.56 -33.80 5.55
N THR A 132 20.58 -34.36 6.76
CA THR A 132 21.81 -34.70 7.47
C THR A 132 22.54 -35.77 6.67
N ARG A 133 23.46 -35.34 5.80
CA ARG A 133 24.53 -36.21 5.31
C ARG A 133 25.52 -36.38 6.47
N ARG A 134 25.45 -37.51 7.16
CA ARG A 134 26.59 -38.04 7.95
C ARG A 134 27.54 -38.69 6.95
N ASN A 135 28.80 -38.24 6.96
CA ASN A 135 29.95 -39.00 6.47
C ASN A 135 30.20 -40.20 7.37
#